data_AF-A0A3A4NF13-F1
#
_entry.id   AF-A0A3A4NF13-F1
#
_cell.length_a   1.000
_cell.length_b   1.000
_cell.length_c   1.000
_cell.angle_alpha   90.00
_cell.angle_beta   90.00
_cell.angle_gamma   90.00
#
_symmetry.space_group_name_H-M   'P 1'
#
loop_
_entity.id
_entity.type
_entity.pdbx_description
1 polymer ?
#
loop_
_entity_poly.entity_id
_entity_poly.type
_entity_poly.pdbx_seq_one_letter_code
_entity_poly.pdbx_strand_id
1 'polypeptide(L)'
;MSEKQEKKRPKNKLNAEAAAPPHDRITNAVTDLLHNIQTTADYRCVNHPARIATAVCESCGADLCARCYVIRRNKIMCAKCMTFRDEVLAGSRFGGRIKKLLIHPLTLAVVLAVVLANILLTCGKIQRKGLLGGGLPANTAEAEERFRLETILFLQKAYRIEEYADSLKAHGRSLEATQEYERARLILESMKVRHSGRWEEHAIALACARLLSKAEQQQSAVAIYEKLVNLSGDDKTFPVIAEFHLAQLLEDSQPDQALAIYKRLVKDVRFVPETFSRFLNVMARPEGPYNYETRIASYTRTNFDFETVEYETFLKMGHLLISLNRHGDAEYWLWLIVDAIPGSRTAEEARLELRRIESVQRGTRNDERQNEVEVERKEKVEIIHFE
;
A
#
# COMPACT_ATOMS: atom_id res chain seq x y z
N MET A 1 -54.01 52.16 -36.12
CA MET A 1 -52.53 52.01 -36.18
C MET A 1 -52.13 51.28 -34.91
N SER A 2 -52.03 49.95 -34.95
CA SER A 2 -50.80 49.17 -35.23
C SER A 2 -49.74 49.46 -34.17
N GLU A 3 -49.38 48.54 -33.27
CA GLU A 3 -48.51 47.41 -33.60
C GLU A 3 -48.57 46.31 -32.52
N LYS A 4 -48.84 45.07 -32.95
CA LYS A 4 -48.69 43.84 -32.16
C LYS A 4 -47.23 43.39 -32.23
N GLN A 5 -46.55 43.27 -31.10
CA GLN A 5 -45.24 42.61 -31.04
C GLN A 5 -45.39 41.10 -30.79
N GLU A 6 -45.11 40.34 -31.84
CA GLU A 6 -45.12 38.89 -31.91
C GLU A 6 -43.74 38.33 -31.52
N LYS A 7 -43.64 37.72 -30.34
CA LYS A 7 -42.41 37.06 -29.84
C LYS A 7 -42.12 35.78 -30.64
N LYS A 8 -41.21 35.88 -31.63
CA LYS A 8 -40.62 34.74 -32.33
C LYS A 8 -39.68 33.96 -31.41
N ARG A 9 -39.96 32.67 -31.18
CA ARG A 9 -39.05 31.69 -30.56
C ARG A 9 -37.83 31.45 -31.48
N PRO A 10 -36.61 31.35 -30.95
CA PRO A 10 -35.45 30.99 -31.76
C PRO A 10 -35.51 29.49 -32.10
N LYS A 11 -35.34 29.20 -33.40
CA LYS A 11 -35.11 27.84 -33.91
C LYS A 11 -33.74 27.36 -33.41
N ASN A 12 -33.77 26.41 -32.49
CA ASN A 12 -32.59 25.72 -31.98
C ASN A 12 -32.03 24.85 -33.12
N LYS A 13 -30.93 25.29 -33.75
CA LYS A 13 -30.15 24.48 -34.68
C LYS A 13 -29.39 23.44 -33.86
N LEU A 14 -29.91 22.22 -33.83
CA LEU A 14 -29.18 21.04 -33.40
C LEU A 14 -27.97 20.88 -34.31
N ASN A 15 -26.80 21.25 -33.80
CA ASN A 15 -25.52 20.90 -34.40
C ASN A 15 -25.41 19.37 -34.34
N ALA A 16 -25.30 18.76 -35.51
CA ALA A 16 -24.86 17.38 -35.66
C ALA A 16 -23.36 17.32 -35.31
N GLU A 17 -23.04 17.27 -34.03
CA GLU A 17 -21.73 16.79 -33.57
C GLU A 17 -21.65 15.29 -33.89
N ALA A 18 -20.83 14.98 -34.90
CA ALA A 18 -20.45 13.62 -35.22
C ALA A 18 -19.95 12.93 -33.95
N ALA A 19 -20.69 11.91 -33.48
CA ALA A 19 -20.35 11.17 -32.29
C ALA A 19 -18.99 10.51 -32.47
N ALA A 20 -17.96 11.05 -31.81
CA ALA A 20 -16.67 10.41 -31.69
C ALA A 20 -16.85 8.96 -31.17
N PRO A 21 -16.06 7.99 -31.67
CA PRO A 21 -16.21 6.59 -31.32
C PRO A 21 -16.14 6.40 -29.79
N PRO A 22 -16.89 5.43 -29.23
CA PRO A 22 -17.09 5.28 -27.78
C PRO A 22 -15.79 5.02 -27.01
N HIS A 23 -14.74 4.53 -27.68
CA HIS A 23 -13.42 4.32 -27.10
C HIS A 23 -12.73 5.65 -26.74
N ASP A 24 -13.02 6.73 -27.46
CA ASP A 24 -12.45 8.06 -27.17
C ASP A 24 -13.14 8.72 -25.97
N ARG A 25 -14.43 8.48 -25.73
CA ARG A 25 -15.17 9.09 -24.59
C ARG A 25 -14.67 8.62 -23.21
N ILE A 26 -14.35 7.34 -23.06
CA ILE A 26 -13.81 6.79 -21.80
C ILE A 26 -12.37 7.25 -21.60
N THR A 27 -11.55 7.25 -22.65
CA THR A 27 -10.20 7.80 -22.55
C THR A 27 -10.24 9.28 -22.23
N ASN A 28 -11.19 10.04 -22.80
CA ASN A 28 -11.36 11.47 -22.58
C ASN A 28 -11.78 11.79 -21.14
N ALA A 29 -12.75 11.07 -20.56
CA ALA A 29 -13.16 11.30 -19.17
C ALA A 29 -12.02 11.03 -18.16
N VAL A 30 -11.20 9.99 -18.41
CA VAL A 30 -10.02 9.69 -17.59
C VAL A 30 -8.89 10.69 -17.85
N THR A 31 -8.65 11.10 -19.10
CA THR A 31 -7.67 12.16 -19.39
C THR A 31 -8.10 13.50 -18.83
N ASP A 32 -9.38 13.87 -18.83
CA ASP A 32 -9.86 15.15 -18.29
C ASP A 32 -9.74 15.18 -16.76
N LEU A 33 -10.01 14.06 -16.08
CA LEU A 33 -9.74 13.87 -14.65
C LEU A 33 -8.25 13.97 -14.32
N LEU A 34 -7.38 13.45 -15.20
CA LEU A 34 -5.93 13.50 -15.04
C LEU A 34 -5.33 14.85 -15.46
N HIS A 35 -5.97 15.59 -16.37
CA HIS A 35 -5.46 16.85 -16.91
C HIS A 35 -5.55 17.99 -15.90
N ASN A 36 -6.50 17.92 -14.96
CA ASN A 36 -6.63 18.86 -13.85
C ASN A 36 -5.60 18.67 -12.72
N ILE A 37 -4.75 17.63 -12.79
CA ILE A 37 -3.69 17.33 -11.82
C ILE A 37 -2.33 17.73 -12.42
N GLN A 38 -2.21 18.98 -12.89
CA GLN A 38 -0.94 19.52 -13.36
C GLN A 38 -0.05 19.90 -12.17
N THR A 39 1.10 19.22 -12.00
CA THR A 39 2.45 19.84 -11.96
C THR A 39 3.59 18.89 -11.48
N THR A 40 4.75 19.04 -12.15
CA THR A 40 6.17 18.99 -11.71
C THR A 40 6.84 17.75 -11.11
N ALA A 41 6.33 16.57 -11.43
CA ALA A 41 7.21 15.44 -11.79
C ALA A 41 6.48 14.75 -12.93
N ASP A 42 6.96 14.95 -14.15
CA ASP A 42 6.29 14.50 -15.36
C ASP A 42 6.40 12.97 -15.48
N TYR A 43 5.60 12.25 -14.68
CA TYR A 43 5.31 10.83 -14.86
C TYR A 43 4.58 10.68 -16.20
N ARG A 44 5.35 10.77 -17.29
CA ARG A 44 4.89 10.63 -18.66
C ARG A 44 5.03 9.19 -19.08
N CYS A 45 4.12 8.74 -19.93
CA CYS A 45 4.22 7.40 -20.48
C CYS A 45 5.51 7.27 -21.30
N VAL A 46 6.29 6.22 -21.03
CA VAL A 46 7.52 5.90 -21.76
C VAL A 46 7.29 5.79 -23.28
N ASN A 47 6.11 5.34 -23.69
CA ASN A 47 5.75 5.23 -25.12
C ASN A 47 5.05 6.49 -25.66
N HIS A 48 4.53 7.36 -24.80
CA HIS A 48 3.81 8.57 -25.19
C HIS A 48 4.18 9.72 -24.24
N PRO A 49 5.30 10.43 -24.51
CA PRO A 49 5.74 11.53 -23.64
C PRO A 49 4.67 12.62 -23.47
N ALA A 50 3.76 12.80 -24.42
CA ALA A 50 2.67 13.78 -24.29
C ALA A 50 1.54 13.34 -23.33
N ARG A 51 1.53 12.11 -22.82
CA ARG A 51 0.44 11.56 -21.99
C ARG A 51 0.92 11.27 -20.57
N ILE A 52 0.05 11.57 -19.61
CA ILE A 52 0.24 11.24 -18.20
C ILE A 52 0.22 9.72 -18.03
N ALA A 53 1.18 9.20 -17.27
CA ALA A 53 1.23 7.83 -16.86
C ALA A 53 0.16 7.55 -15.79
N THR A 54 -0.53 6.44 -15.96
CA THR A 54 -1.62 5.99 -15.09
C THR A 54 -1.32 4.68 -14.41
N ALA A 55 -0.32 3.94 -14.90
CA ALA A 55 0.04 2.63 -14.41
C ALA A 55 1.55 2.39 -14.57
N VAL A 56 2.05 1.37 -13.87
CA VAL A 56 3.46 0.99 -13.87
C VAL A 56 3.57 -0.45 -14.36
N CYS A 57 4.55 -0.70 -15.23
CA CYS A 57 4.85 -2.08 -15.59
C CYS A 57 5.49 -2.80 -14.40
N GLU A 58 4.84 -3.83 -13.86
CA GLU A 58 5.38 -4.65 -12.77
C GLU A 58 6.65 -5.43 -13.14
N SER A 59 6.94 -5.58 -14.44
CA SER A 59 8.11 -6.33 -14.92
C SER A 59 9.35 -5.47 -15.16
N CYS A 60 9.18 -4.21 -15.57
CA CYS A 60 10.31 -3.34 -15.93
C CYS A 60 10.27 -1.97 -15.26
N GLY A 61 9.26 -1.67 -14.45
CA GLY A 61 9.10 -0.39 -13.77
C GLY A 61 8.72 0.78 -14.69
N ALA A 62 8.53 0.57 -15.99
CA ALA A 62 8.20 1.64 -16.93
C ALA A 62 6.82 2.28 -16.65
N ASP A 63 6.75 3.61 -16.76
CA ASP A 63 5.52 4.40 -16.67
C ASP A 63 4.66 4.27 -17.93
N LEU A 64 3.38 3.93 -17.76
CA LEU A 64 2.45 3.62 -18.85
C LEU A 64 1.18 4.46 -18.74
N CYS A 65 0.73 5.05 -19.86
CA CYS A 65 -0.62 5.62 -19.94
C CYS A 65 -1.66 4.51 -20.11
N ALA A 66 -2.93 4.87 -19.97
CA ALA A 66 -4.07 3.94 -20.08
C ALA A 66 -4.11 3.13 -21.38
N ARG A 67 -3.49 3.62 -22.47
CA ARG A 67 -3.43 2.91 -23.76
C ARG A 67 -2.21 1.98 -23.90
N CYS A 68 -1.23 2.06 -23.00
CA CYS A 68 0.04 1.36 -23.13
C CYS A 68 0.24 0.18 -22.19
N TYR A 69 -0.56 0.07 -21.13
CA TYR A 69 -0.53 -1.10 -20.26
C TYR A 69 -1.53 -2.16 -20.72
N VAL A 70 -1.16 -3.42 -20.52
CA VAL A 70 -2.00 -4.58 -20.74
C VAL A 70 -2.03 -5.35 -19.43
N ILE A 71 -3.23 -5.74 -19.00
CA ILE A 71 -3.40 -6.57 -17.81
C ILE A 71 -3.43 -8.02 -18.26
N ARG A 72 -2.47 -8.81 -17.78
CA ARG A 72 -2.42 -10.23 -18.08
C ARG A 72 -2.03 -11.02 -16.85
N ARG A 73 -2.84 -12.03 -16.53
CA ARG A 73 -2.72 -12.79 -15.27
C ARG A 73 -2.64 -11.86 -14.06
N ASN A 74 -3.50 -10.83 -14.05
CA ASN A 74 -3.57 -9.80 -12.99
C ASN A 74 -2.29 -8.99 -12.76
N LYS A 75 -1.36 -9.00 -13.71
CA LYS A 75 -0.17 -8.14 -13.69
C LYS A 75 -0.29 -7.06 -14.74
N ILE A 76 0.04 -5.83 -14.36
CA ILE A 76 0.11 -4.70 -15.28
C ILE A 76 1.47 -4.76 -15.99
N MET A 77 1.45 -4.97 -17.31
CA MET A 77 2.66 -5.09 -18.12
C MET A 77 2.65 -4.10 -19.29
N CYS A 78 3.83 -3.61 -19.69
CA CYS A 78 3.98 -2.89 -20.95
C CYS A 78 3.95 -3.88 -22.12
N ALA A 79 3.64 -3.38 -23.32
CA ALA A 79 3.63 -4.21 -24.53
C ALA A 79 4.94 -4.98 -24.75
N LYS A 80 6.10 -4.35 -24.47
CA LYS A 80 7.42 -4.99 -24.61
C LYS A 80 7.63 -6.17 -23.65
N CYS A 81 7.25 -6.02 -22.38
CA CYS A 81 7.35 -7.11 -21.40
C CYS A 81 6.34 -8.23 -21.68
N MET A 82 5.20 -7.89 -22.29
CA MET A 82 4.20 -8.87 -22.68
C MET A 82 4.72 -9.80 -23.78
N THR A 83 5.36 -9.24 -24.82
CA THR A 83 5.94 -10.04 -25.92
C THR A 83 7.10 -10.93 -25.46
N PHE A 84 7.99 -10.41 -24.62
CA PHE A 84 9.14 -11.18 -24.12
C PHE A 84 8.73 -12.43 -23.34
N ARG A 85 7.65 -12.35 -22.54
CA ARG A 85 7.13 -13.52 -21.80
C ARG A 85 6.44 -14.54 -22.70
N ASP A 86 5.78 -14.10 -23.76
CA ASP A 86 5.17 -15.03 -24.71
C ASP A 86 6.21 -15.81 -25.49
N GLU A 87 7.32 -15.18 -25.85
CA GLU A 87 8.43 -15.86 -26.52
C GLU A 87 9.10 -16.90 -25.62
N VAL A 88 9.26 -16.63 -24.33
CA VAL A 88 9.82 -17.60 -23.36
C VAL A 88 8.86 -18.79 -23.15
N LEU A 89 7.55 -18.56 -23.12
CA LEU A 89 6.55 -19.62 -23.00
C LEU A 89 6.38 -20.43 -24.30
N ALA A 90 6.51 -19.79 -25.46
CA ALA A 90 6.44 -20.45 -26.76
C ALA A 90 7.76 -21.15 -27.16
N GLY A 91 8.89 -20.64 -26.68
CA GLY A 91 10.23 -21.04 -27.13
C GLY A 91 10.82 -22.29 -26.47
N SER A 92 10.28 -22.76 -25.34
CA SER A 92 10.97 -23.78 -24.54
C SER A 92 10.70 -25.25 -24.90
N ARG A 93 9.73 -25.58 -25.78
CA ARG A 93 9.45 -27.00 -26.12
C ARG A 93 9.23 -27.34 -27.60
N PHE A 94 9.15 -26.37 -28.51
CA PHE A 94 8.69 -26.64 -29.88
C PHE A 94 9.67 -26.28 -31.01
N GLY A 95 10.76 -25.55 -30.74
CA GLY A 95 11.66 -25.03 -31.79
C GLY A 95 12.48 -26.07 -32.56
N GLY A 96 12.73 -27.26 -32.00
CA GLY A 96 13.61 -28.26 -32.62
C GLY A 96 12.95 -29.20 -33.64
N ARG A 97 11.65 -29.51 -33.48
CA ARG A 97 10.97 -30.55 -34.29
C ARG A 97 10.00 -30.03 -35.35
N ILE A 98 9.53 -28.78 -35.24
CA ILE A 98 8.54 -28.22 -36.18
C ILE A 98 9.13 -27.93 -37.56
N LYS A 99 10.44 -27.62 -37.67
CA LYS A 99 11.08 -27.32 -38.97
C LYS A 99 11.01 -28.47 -40.00
N LYS A 100 10.86 -29.73 -39.57
CA LYS A 100 10.71 -30.88 -40.50
C LYS A 100 9.25 -31.21 -40.85
N LEU A 101 8.28 -30.79 -40.05
CA LEU A 101 6.85 -31.09 -40.27
C LEU A 101 6.11 -30.06 -41.14
N LEU A 102 6.68 -28.86 -41.31
CA LEU A 102 6.13 -27.78 -42.15
C LEU A 102 6.45 -27.91 -43.64
N ILE A 103 7.19 -28.95 -44.06
CA ILE A 103 7.52 -29.17 -45.48
C ILE A 103 6.36 -29.88 -46.20
N HIS A 104 5.42 -30.50 -45.48
CA HIS A 104 4.27 -31.15 -46.10
C HIS A 104 3.13 -30.14 -46.36
N PRO A 105 2.65 -29.97 -47.60
CA PRO A 105 1.59 -29.00 -47.90
C PRO A 105 0.27 -29.28 -47.16
N LEU A 106 0.04 -30.54 -46.79
CA LEU A 106 -1.16 -30.99 -46.09
C LEU A 106 -1.17 -30.58 -44.61
N THR A 107 -0.01 -30.59 -43.94
CA THR A 107 0.09 -30.09 -42.56
C THR A 107 -0.04 -28.57 -42.52
N LEU A 108 0.49 -27.86 -43.53
CA LEU A 108 0.30 -26.42 -43.67
C LEU A 108 -1.19 -26.06 -43.81
N ALA A 109 -1.94 -26.77 -44.66
CA ALA A 109 -3.37 -26.53 -44.85
C ALA A 109 -4.18 -26.76 -43.57
N VAL A 110 -3.89 -27.82 -42.81
CA VAL A 110 -4.58 -28.11 -41.55
C VAL A 110 -4.27 -27.05 -40.49
N VAL A 111 -3.01 -26.63 -40.35
CA VAL A 111 -2.63 -25.57 -39.40
C VAL A 111 -3.29 -24.24 -39.80
N LEU A 112 -3.31 -23.91 -41.09
CA LEU A 112 -3.95 -22.69 -41.58
C LEU A 112 -5.46 -22.70 -41.30
N ALA A 113 -6.13 -23.84 -41.51
CA ALA A 113 -7.55 -24.00 -41.20
C ALA A 113 -7.85 -23.85 -39.71
N VAL A 114 -7.02 -24.44 -38.83
CA VAL A 114 -7.17 -24.29 -37.37
C VAL A 114 -6.91 -22.85 -36.91
N VAL A 115 -5.89 -22.18 -37.47
CA VAL A 115 -5.61 -20.77 -37.17
C VAL A 115 -6.76 -19.88 -37.65
N LEU A 116 -7.26 -20.07 -38.88
CA LEU A 116 -8.39 -19.32 -39.41
C LEU A 116 -9.67 -19.58 -38.60
N ALA A 117 -9.95 -20.83 -38.19
CA ALA A 117 -11.09 -21.15 -37.33
C ALA A 117 -10.96 -20.47 -35.95
N ASN A 118 -9.77 -20.47 -35.34
CA ASN A 118 -9.54 -19.76 -34.09
C ASN A 118 -9.65 -18.24 -34.24
N ILE A 119 -9.15 -17.66 -35.32
CA ILE A 119 -9.30 -16.23 -35.64
C ILE A 119 -10.78 -15.89 -35.81
N LEU A 120 -11.56 -16.68 -36.55
CA LEU A 120 -12.99 -16.44 -36.72
C LEU A 120 -13.77 -16.56 -35.40
N LEU A 121 -13.44 -17.54 -34.55
CA LEU A 121 -14.05 -17.71 -33.23
C LEU A 121 -13.68 -16.59 -32.25
N THR A 122 -12.45 -16.07 -32.31
CA THR A 122 -12.00 -14.96 -31.45
C THR A 122 -12.50 -13.61 -31.96
N CYS A 123 -12.43 -13.33 -33.26
CA CYS A 123 -13.01 -12.12 -33.86
C CYS A 123 -14.53 -12.03 -33.65
N GLY A 124 -15.25 -13.16 -33.70
CA GLY A 124 -16.69 -13.20 -33.38
C GLY A 124 -17.02 -12.82 -31.94
N LYS A 125 -16.13 -13.13 -30.98
CA LYS A 125 -16.25 -12.70 -29.57
C LYS A 125 -15.84 -11.24 -29.37
N ILE A 126 -14.87 -10.73 -30.14
CA ILE A 126 -14.37 -9.36 -30.02
C ILE A 126 -15.36 -8.35 -30.63
N GLN A 127 -16.01 -8.66 -31.76
CA GLN A 127 -16.99 -7.75 -32.37
C GLN A 127 -18.27 -7.58 -31.54
N ARG A 128 -18.68 -8.55 -30.71
CA ARG A 128 -19.80 -8.35 -29.77
C ARG A 128 -19.50 -7.37 -28.63
N LYS A 129 -18.23 -7.14 -28.30
CA LYS A 129 -17.83 -6.17 -27.27
C LYS A 129 -17.55 -4.76 -27.81
N GLY A 130 -17.34 -4.62 -29.12
CA GLY A 130 -16.94 -3.34 -29.74
C GLY A 130 -18.07 -2.49 -30.33
N LEU A 131 -19.25 -3.07 -30.61
CA LEU A 131 -20.31 -2.36 -31.37
C LEU A 131 -21.39 -1.68 -30.52
N LEU A 132 -21.48 -1.98 -29.22
CA LEU A 132 -22.34 -1.26 -28.28
C LEU A 132 -21.44 -0.44 -27.35
N GLY A 133 -21.26 0.82 -27.72
CA GLY A 133 -20.37 1.76 -27.05
C GLY A 133 -20.58 1.86 -25.54
N GLY A 134 -19.48 1.96 -24.79
CA GLY A 134 -19.47 2.44 -23.41
C GLY A 134 -20.49 1.79 -22.47
N GLY A 135 -20.84 0.53 -22.71
CA GLY A 135 -21.86 -0.17 -21.94
C GLY A 135 -21.48 -0.19 -20.47
N LEU A 136 -22.41 0.29 -19.65
CA LEU A 136 -22.51 -0.07 -18.23
C LEU A 136 -22.10 -1.54 -18.07
N PRO A 137 -21.25 -1.87 -17.08
CA PRO A 137 -20.78 -3.24 -16.87
C PRO A 137 -21.97 -4.20 -16.89
N ALA A 138 -21.87 -5.25 -17.71
CA ALA A 138 -23.01 -6.11 -18.04
C ALA A 138 -23.54 -6.88 -16.81
N ASN A 139 -22.75 -6.92 -15.73
CA ASN A 139 -23.11 -7.46 -14.44
C ASN A 139 -22.36 -6.72 -13.30
N THR A 140 -22.83 -6.88 -12.06
CA THR A 140 -22.22 -6.31 -10.85
C THR A 140 -20.79 -6.79 -10.63
N ALA A 141 -20.45 -8.01 -11.06
CA ALA A 141 -19.12 -8.59 -10.91
C ALA A 141 -18.04 -7.88 -11.77
N GLU A 142 -18.33 -7.56 -13.03
CA GLU A 142 -17.41 -6.80 -13.89
C GLU A 142 -17.24 -5.36 -13.40
N ALA A 143 -18.30 -4.76 -12.85
CA ALA A 143 -18.22 -3.44 -12.23
C ALA A 143 -17.27 -3.44 -11.03
N GLU A 144 -17.39 -4.47 -10.19
CA GLU A 144 -16.57 -4.69 -9.02
C GLU A 144 -15.10 -4.99 -9.38
N GLU A 145 -14.86 -5.80 -10.41
CA GLU A 145 -13.50 -6.06 -10.91
C GLU A 145 -12.85 -4.78 -11.44
N ARG A 146 -13.59 -3.96 -12.20
CA ARG A 146 -13.10 -2.66 -12.68
C ARG A 146 -12.78 -1.72 -11.53
N PHE A 147 -13.66 -1.63 -10.53
CA PHE A 147 -13.43 -0.79 -9.35
C PHE A 147 -12.18 -1.23 -8.58
N ARG A 148 -12.00 -2.54 -8.34
CA ARG A 148 -10.81 -3.09 -7.70
C ARG A 148 -9.53 -2.74 -8.45
N LEU A 149 -9.55 -2.87 -9.77
CA LEU A 149 -8.42 -2.52 -10.61
C LEU A 149 -8.12 -1.02 -10.56
N GLU A 150 -9.16 -0.18 -10.57
CA GLU A 150 -9.01 1.27 -10.41
C GLU A 150 -8.35 1.61 -9.07
N THR A 151 -8.84 1.05 -7.96
CA THR A 151 -8.23 1.20 -6.63
C THR A 151 -6.74 0.86 -6.63
N ILE A 152 -6.38 -0.27 -7.25
CA ILE A 152 -4.99 -0.72 -7.37
C ILE A 152 -4.13 0.31 -8.09
N LEU A 153 -4.61 0.85 -9.21
CA LEU A 153 -3.88 1.84 -10.00
C LEU A 153 -3.65 3.15 -9.22
N PHE A 154 -4.67 3.60 -8.48
CA PHE A 154 -4.56 4.79 -7.64
C PHE A 154 -3.58 4.59 -6.49
N LEU A 155 -3.62 3.44 -5.82
CA LEU A 155 -2.67 3.09 -4.75
C LEU A 155 -1.24 3.02 -5.30
N GLN A 156 -1.02 2.36 -6.43
CA GLN A 156 0.30 2.31 -7.08
C GLN A 156 0.82 3.71 -7.46
N LYS A 157 -0.06 4.59 -7.93
CA LYS A 157 0.31 5.96 -8.27
C LYS A 157 0.68 6.77 -7.03
N ALA A 158 -0.15 6.73 -5.99
CA ALA A 158 0.11 7.43 -4.74
C ALA A 158 1.42 6.96 -4.09
N TYR A 159 1.67 5.65 -4.13
CA TYR A 159 2.91 5.04 -3.66
C TYR A 159 4.16 5.59 -4.34
N ARG A 160 4.16 5.77 -5.66
CA ARG A 160 5.33 6.33 -6.36
C ARG A 160 5.60 7.77 -5.96
N ILE A 161 4.54 8.55 -5.81
CA ILE A 161 4.65 9.92 -5.33
C ILE A 161 5.23 9.92 -3.90
N GLU A 162 4.81 8.97 -3.06
CA GLU A 162 5.38 8.77 -1.73
C GLU A 162 6.86 8.38 -1.76
N GLU A 163 7.31 7.46 -2.64
CA GLU A 163 8.75 7.14 -2.79
C GLU A 163 9.57 8.36 -3.17
N TYR A 164 9.04 9.15 -4.09
CA TYR A 164 9.69 10.37 -4.53
C TYR A 164 9.76 11.38 -3.37
N ALA A 165 8.68 11.54 -2.61
CA ALA A 165 8.65 12.37 -1.41
C ALA A 165 9.64 11.89 -0.33
N ASP A 166 9.73 10.59 -0.07
CA ASP A 166 10.70 9.99 0.84
C ASP A 166 12.14 10.30 0.38
N SER A 167 12.41 10.19 -0.92
CA SER A 167 13.70 10.57 -1.49
C SER A 167 13.99 12.06 -1.32
N LEU A 168 13.02 12.95 -1.57
CA LEU A 168 13.18 14.40 -1.34
C LEU A 168 13.52 14.69 0.14
N LYS A 169 12.80 14.06 1.07
CA LYS A 169 13.04 14.20 2.51
C LYS A 169 14.45 13.74 2.90
N ALA A 170 14.92 12.62 2.36
CA ALA A 170 16.27 12.11 2.59
C ALA A 170 17.38 13.07 2.10
N HIS A 171 17.10 13.90 1.09
CA HIS A 171 18.02 14.93 0.58
C HIS A 171 17.84 16.29 1.28
N GLY A 172 17.10 16.35 2.40
CA GLY A 172 16.86 17.57 3.17
C GLY A 172 15.83 18.52 2.58
N ARG A 173 15.06 18.11 1.55
CA ARG A 173 14.01 18.91 0.90
C ARG A 173 12.64 18.67 1.55
N SER A 174 12.54 18.89 2.86
CA SER A 174 11.35 18.52 3.65
C SER A 174 10.06 19.21 3.21
N LEU A 175 10.10 20.50 2.87
CA LEU A 175 8.89 21.24 2.45
C LEU A 175 8.28 20.65 1.17
N GLU A 176 9.11 20.32 0.19
CA GLU A 176 8.67 19.72 -1.07
C GLU A 176 8.18 18.29 -0.86
N ALA A 177 8.81 17.53 0.03
CA ALA A 177 8.34 16.20 0.41
C ALA A 177 6.93 16.27 1.00
N THR A 178 6.64 17.23 1.89
CA THR A 178 5.30 17.45 2.45
C THR A 178 4.26 17.71 1.36
N GLN A 179 4.58 18.55 0.37
CA GLN A 179 3.69 18.82 -0.77
C GLN A 179 3.40 17.56 -1.60
N GLU A 180 4.42 16.72 -1.85
CA GLU A 180 4.22 15.48 -2.59
C GLU A 180 3.44 14.43 -1.77
N TYR A 181 3.62 14.35 -0.44
CA TYR A 181 2.76 13.53 0.41
C TYR A 181 1.29 13.98 0.36
N GLU A 182 1.03 15.29 0.42
CA GLU A 182 -0.31 15.84 0.26
C GLU A 182 -0.91 15.52 -1.11
N ARG A 183 -0.11 15.60 -2.16
CA ARG A 183 -0.53 15.24 -3.52
C ARG A 183 -0.89 13.76 -3.62
N ALA A 184 -0.09 12.87 -3.05
CA ALA A 184 -0.39 11.45 -3.00
C ALA A 184 -1.73 11.20 -2.29
N ARG A 185 -1.98 11.90 -1.18
CA ARG A 185 -3.24 11.82 -0.43
C ARG A 185 -4.43 12.30 -1.26
N LEU A 186 -4.31 13.45 -1.94
CA LEU A 186 -5.38 13.99 -2.78
C LEU A 186 -5.74 13.05 -3.93
N ILE A 187 -4.77 12.32 -4.50
CA ILE A 187 -5.03 11.28 -5.50
C ILE A 187 -5.89 10.16 -4.90
N LEU A 188 -5.56 9.69 -3.69
CA LEU A 188 -6.36 8.66 -3.02
C LEU A 188 -7.76 9.16 -2.65
N GLU A 189 -7.91 10.39 -2.16
CA GLU A 189 -9.20 10.98 -1.81
C GLU A 189 -10.07 11.28 -3.04
N SER A 190 -9.46 11.52 -4.20
CA SER A 190 -10.20 11.71 -5.46
C SER A 190 -10.92 10.45 -5.92
N MET A 191 -10.55 9.28 -5.39
CA MET A 191 -11.33 8.07 -5.61
C MET A 191 -12.70 8.22 -4.96
N LYS A 192 -13.74 8.36 -5.80
CA LYS A 192 -15.12 8.23 -5.33
C LYS A 192 -15.33 6.81 -4.84
N VAL A 193 -15.22 6.62 -3.55
CA VAL A 193 -15.47 5.34 -2.93
C VAL A 193 -16.97 5.06 -3.03
N ARG A 194 -17.34 4.09 -3.87
CA ARG A 194 -18.75 3.83 -4.23
C ARG A 194 -19.45 2.87 -3.26
N HIS A 195 -18.71 2.22 -2.36
CA HIS A 195 -19.23 1.10 -1.56
C HIS A 195 -18.64 1.06 -0.15
N SER A 196 -19.35 1.68 0.80
CA SER A 196 -19.03 1.69 2.24
C SER A 196 -18.84 0.27 2.81
N GLY A 197 -17.77 0.05 3.57
CA GLY A 197 -17.52 -1.17 4.35
C GLY A 197 -16.76 -2.27 3.63
N ARG A 198 -15.98 -1.93 2.59
CA ARG A 198 -15.12 -2.91 1.90
C ARG A 198 -13.64 -2.72 2.23
N TRP A 199 -12.86 -3.80 2.13
CA TRP A 199 -11.42 -3.81 2.38
C TRP A 199 -10.67 -2.76 1.55
N GLU A 200 -11.13 -2.44 0.33
CA GLU A 200 -10.55 -1.39 -0.51
C GLU A 200 -10.59 -0.02 0.17
N GLU A 201 -11.68 0.30 0.88
CA GLU A 201 -11.82 1.57 1.60
C GLU A 201 -10.86 1.64 2.78
N HIS A 202 -10.73 0.54 3.52
CA HIS A 202 -9.84 0.44 4.67
C HIS A 202 -8.37 0.57 4.23
N ALA A 203 -8.01 -0.02 3.09
CA ALA A 203 -6.68 0.12 2.50
C ALA A 203 -6.39 1.58 2.07
N ILE A 204 -7.36 2.25 1.42
CA ILE A 204 -7.23 3.66 1.04
C ILE A 204 -7.11 4.54 2.29
N ALA A 205 -7.98 4.35 3.29
CA ALA A 205 -7.95 5.10 4.53
C ALA A 205 -6.63 4.91 5.30
N LEU A 206 -6.12 3.68 5.36
CA LEU A 206 -4.83 3.38 5.97
C LEU A 206 -3.67 4.09 5.25
N ALA A 207 -3.67 4.06 3.91
CA ALA A 207 -2.68 4.77 3.11
C ALA A 207 -2.76 6.30 3.31
N CYS A 208 -3.96 6.86 3.37
CA CYS A 208 -4.17 8.29 3.68
C CYS A 208 -3.65 8.66 5.08
N ALA A 209 -3.96 7.86 6.10
CA ALA A 209 -3.50 8.08 7.47
C ALA A 209 -1.96 8.10 7.55
N ARG A 210 -1.30 7.18 6.84
CA ARG A 210 0.15 7.15 6.75
C ARG A 210 0.72 8.39 6.05
N LEU A 211 0.15 8.79 4.92
CA LEU A 211 0.59 9.98 4.20
C LEU A 211 0.43 11.25 5.04
N LEU A 212 -0.67 11.37 5.80
CA LEU A 212 -0.87 12.46 6.77
C LEU A 212 0.19 12.44 7.87
N SER A 213 0.52 11.27 8.41
CA SER A 213 1.60 11.12 9.39
C SER A 213 2.96 11.58 8.83
N LYS A 214 3.31 11.15 7.60
CA LYS A 214 4.55 11.57 6.93
C LYS A 214 4.59 13.07 6.60
N ALA A 215 3.44 13.67 6.33
CA ALA A 215 3.25 15.10 6.11
C ALA A 215 3.18 15.92 7.41
N GLU A 216 3.47 15.32 8.58
CA GLU A 216 3.46 15.96 9.91
C GLU A 216 2.07 16.45 10.37
N GLN A 217 1.00 15.97 9.73
CA GLN A 217 -0.39 16.24 10.10
C GLN A 217 -0.89 15.18 11.10
N GLN A 218 -0.22 15.10 12.26
CA GLN A 218 -0.40 14.02 13.23
C GLN A 218 -1.85 13.87 13.72
N GLN A 219 -2.53 14.97 14.06
CA GLN A 219 -3.92 14.91 14.56
C GLN A 219 -4.89 14.30 13.55
N SER A 220 -4.74 14.64 12.27
CA SER A 220 -5.56 14.09 11.20
C SER A 220 -5.25 12.61 10.96
N ALA A 221 -3.99 12.21 11.05
CA ALA A 221 -3.59 10.81 10.97
C ALA A 221 -4.19 9.98 12.12
N VAL A 222 -4.07 10.46 13.36
CA VAL A 222 -4.67 9.84 14.57
C VAL A 222 -6.17 9.61 14.38
N ALA A 223 -6.91 10.63 13.94
CA ALA A 223 -8.34 10.52 13.74
C ALA A 223 -8.76 9.47 12.70
N ILE A 224 -7.94 9.24 11.66
CA ILE A 224 -8.21 8.17 10.68
C ILE A 224 -7.84 6.80 11.27
N TYR A 225 -6.70 6.69 11.95
CA TYR A 225 -6.32 5.43 12.59
C TYR A 225 -7.34 5.00 13.64
N GLU A 226 -7.82 5.88 14.51
CA GLU A 226 -8.87 5.57 15.49
C GLU A 226 -10.16 5.05 14.83
N LYS A 227 -10.54 5.59 13.66
CA LYS A 227 -11.68 5.06 12.89
C LYS A 227 -11.42 3.65 12.39
N LEU A 228 -10.20 3.36 11.92
CA LEU A 228 -9.79 2.04 11.44
C LEU A 228 -9.71 1.00 12.56
N VAL A 229 -9.26 1.40 13.75
CA VAL A 229 -9.22 0.54 14.94
C VAL A 229 -10.62 0.09 15.36
N ASN A 230 -11.60 0.97 15.21
CA ASN A 230 -13.00 0.71 15.60
C ASN A 230 -13.83 0.04 14.49
N LEU A 231 -13.22 -0.47 13.42
CA LEU A 231 -13.95 -1.20 12.39
C LEU A 231 -14.55 -2.49 12.96
N SER A 232 -15.85 -2.67 12.73
CA SER A 232 -16.54 -3.92 13.04
C SER A 232 -16.40 -4.91 11.88
N GLY A 233 -16.07 -6.16 12.19
CA GLY A 233 -15.97 -7.21 11.20
C GLY A 233 -15.08 -8.37 11.65
N ASP A 234 -15.12 -9.46 10.90
CA ASP A 234 -14.28 -10.64 11.14
C ASP A 234 -12.81 -10.39 10.73
N ASP A 235 -12.56 -9.43 9.83
CA ASP A 235 -11.23 -9.07 9.37
C ASP A 235 -10.54 -8.10 10.35
N LYS A 236 -9.69 -8.64 11.21
CA LYS A 236 -8.89 -7.87 12.17
C LYS A 236 -7.60 -7.29 11.58
N THR A 237 -7.30 -7.53 10.30
CA THR A 237 -6.01 -7.14 9.69
C THR A 237 -5.80 -5.62 9.72
N PHE A 238 -6.76 -4.85 9.22
CA PHE A 238 -6.66 -3.39 9.19
C PHE A 238 -6.71 -2.74 10.58
N PRO A 239 -7.60 -3.17 11.51
CA PRO A 239 -7.57 -2.71 12.89
C PRO A 239 -6.20 -2.89 13.56
N VAL A 240 -5.57 -4.06 13.41
CA VAL A 240 -4.26 -4.34 14.02
C VAL A 240 -3.16 -3.44 13.44
N ILE A 241 -3.11 -3.29 12.12
CA ILE A 241 -2.13 -2.40 11.48
C ILE A 241 -2.37 -0.93 11.91
N ALA A 242 -3.63 -0.51 12.01
CA ALA A 242 -4.00 0.83 12.44
C ALA A 242 -3.67 1.08 13.93
N GLU A 243 -3.93 0.11 14.82
CA GLU A 243 -3.57 0.19 16.24
C GLU A 243 -2.06 0.37 16.42
N PHE A 244 -1.24 -0.34 15.63
CA PHE A 244 0.22 -0.23 15.71
C PHE A 244 0.71 1.15 15.31
N HIS A 245 0.25 1.68 14.18
CA HIS A 245 0.64 3.03 13.76
C HIS A 245 0.05 4.13 14.65
N LEU A 246 -1.13 3.90 15.24
CA LEU A 246 -1.69 4.78 16.25
C LEU A 246 -0.81 4.82 17.49
N ALA A 247 -0.37 3.67 18.00
CA ALA A 247 0.54 3.61 19.14
C ALA A 247 1.86 4.35 18.87
N GLN A 248 2.45 4.18 17.67
CA GLN A 248 3.65 4.91 17.25
C GLN A 248 3.48 6.43 17.29
N LEU A 249 2.34 6.95 16.83
CA LEU A 249 2.06 8.39 16.86
C LEU A 249 1.87 8.95 18.27
N LEU A 250 1.50 8.08 19.22
CA LEU A 250 1.26 8.46 20.61
C LEU A 250 2.50 8.30 21.50
N GLU A 251 3.61 7.72 21.02
CA GLU A 251 4.82 7.43 21.81
C GLU A 251 5.33 8.68 22.54
N ASP A 252 5.42 9.82 21.85
CA ASP A 252 5.98 11.05 22.40
C ASP A 252 4.98 11.87 23.23
N SER A 253 3.69 11.82 22.86
CA SER A 253 2.67 12.69 23.44
C SER A 253 1.91 12.04 24.60
N GLN A 254 1.66 10.73 24.53
CA GLN A 254 0.85 9.97 25.47
C GLN A 254 1.45 8.55 25.67
N PRO A 255 2.65 8.45 26.29
CA PRO A 255 3.40 7.20 26.36
C PRO A 255 2.66 6.07 27.09
N ASP A 256 1.87 6.39 28.12
CA ASP A 256 1.05 5.40 28.84
C ASP A 256 -0.07 4.82 27.97
N GLN A 257 -0.70 5.67 27.14
CA GLN A 257 -1.73 5.23 26.19
C GLN A 257 -1.10 4.36 25.09
N ALA A 258 0.04 4.78 24.53
CA ALA A 258 0.79 4.00 23.55
C ALA A 258 1.16 2.61 24.10
N LEU A 259 1.68 2.55 25.33
CA LEU A 259 2.01 1.30 26.02
C LEU A 259 0.78 0.39 26.22
N ALA A 260 -0.38 0.96 26.56
CA ALA A 260 -1.62 0.20 26.69
C ALA A 260 -2.08 -0.40 25.37
N ILE A 261 -1.95 0.35 24.26
CA ILE A 261 -2.26 -0.14 22.90
C ILE A 261 -1.29 -1.27 22.52
N TYR A 262 0.02 -1.10 22.71
CA TYR A 262 0.99 -2.15 22.40
C TYR A 262 0.75 -3.45 23.18
N LYS A 263 0.38 -3.36 24.48
CA LYS A 263 0.01 -4.55 25.27
C LYS A 263 -1.22 -5.28 24.72
N ARG A 264 -2.16 -4.56 24.12
CA ARG A 264 -3.33 -5.15 23.46
C ARG A 264 -2.92 -5.80 22.14
N LEU A 265 -2.15 -5.09 21.32
CA LEU A 265 -1.62 -5.56 20.04
C LEU A 265 -0.92 -6.91 20.15
N VAL A 266 -0.06 -7.12 21.15
CA VAL A 266 0.61 -8.42 21.36
C VAL A 266 -0.39 -9.60 21.42
N LYS A 267 -1.57 -9.38 21.99
CA LYS A 267 -2.62 -10.42 22.07
C LYS A 267 -3.31 -10.62 20.72
N ASP A 268 -3.61 -9.52 20.03
CA ASP A 268 -4.34 -9.55 18.76
C ASP A 268 -3.46 -9.99 17.58
N VAL A 269 -2.19 -9.59 17.57
CA VAL A 269 -1.16 -10.00 16.61
C VAL A 269 -0.89 -11.49 16.69
N ARG A 270 -1.14 -12.21 17.79
CA ARG A 270 -1.04 -13.69 17.76
C ARG A 270 -2.24 -14.35 17.08
N PHE A 271 -3.40 -13.71 17.12
CA PHE A 271 -4.63 -14.23 16.54
C PHE A 271 -4.70 -14.01 15.02
N VAL A 272 -4.16 -12.90 14.53
CA VAL A 272 -4.19 -12.57 13.09
C VAL A 272 -3.38 -13.55 12.24
N PRO A 273 -2.12 -13.91 12.52
CA PRO A 273 -1.32 -14.86 11.75
C PRO A 273 -1.98 -16.22 11.59
N GLU A 274 -2.64 -16.75 12.63
CA GLU A 274 -3.34 -18.04 12.54
C GLU A 274 -4.59 -17.97 11.65
N THR A 275 -5.38 -16.91 11.79
CA THR A 275 -6.58 -16.71 10.96
C THR A 275 -6.23 -16.32 9.53
N PHE A 276 -5.20 -15.51 9.35
CA PHE A 276 -4.64 -15.09 8.08
C PHE A 276 -4.03 -16.28 7.34
N SER A 277 -3.16 -17.08 7.99
CA SER A 277 -2.60 -18.31 7.40
C SER A 277 -3.68 -19.31 6.97
N ARG A 278 -4.76 -19.45 7.77
CA ARG A 278 -5.92 -20.28 7.39
C ARG A 278 -6.69 -19.68 6.21
N PHE A 279 -6.94 -18.37 6.21
CA PHE A 279 -7.59 -17.66 5.12
C PHE A 279 -6.82 -17.80 3.81
N LEU A 280 -5.49 -17.72 3.87
CA LEU A 280 -4.62 -17.86 2.72
C LEU A 280 -4.57 -19.27 2.19
N ASN A 281 -4.54 -20.28 3.06
CA ASN A 281 -4.64 -21.67 2.64
C ASN A 281 -5.99 -22.00 1.97
N VAL A 282 -7.08 -21.36 2.40
CA VAL A 282 -8.40 -21.48 1.75
C VAL A 282 -8.43 -20.79 0.37
N MET A 283 -7.66 -19.71 0.21
CA MET A 283 -7.66 -18.86 -0.99
C MET A 283 -6.51 -19.12 -1.98
N ALA A 284 -5.47 -19.87 -1.60
CA ALA A 284 -4.34 -20.29 -2.42
C ALA A 284 -4.68 -21.38 -3.46
N ARG A 285 -5.97 -21.56 -3.77
CA ARG A 285 -6.38 -22.40 -4.89
C ARG A 285 -5.89 -21.78 -6.20
N PRO A 286 -5.18 -22.54 -7.07
CA PRO A 286 -4.46 -22.00 -8.23
C PRO A 286 -5.35 -21.38 -9.33
N GLU A 287 -6.67 -21.48 -9.20
CA GLU A 287 -7.65 -20.91 -10.15
C GLU A 287 -8.40 -19.68 -9.59
N GLY A 288 -8.13 -19.27 -8.34
CA GLY A 288 -8.73 -18.08 -7.74
C GLY A 288 -8.00 -16.79 -8.15
N PRO A 289 -8.70 -15.75 -8.61
CA PRO A 289 -8.08 -14.47 -8.89
C PRO A 289 -7.64 -13.80 -7.57
N TYR A 290 -6.37 -13.41 -7.51
CA TYR A 290 -5.77 -12.49 -6.51
C TYR A 290 -5.51 -13.05 -5.10
N ASN A 291 -4.23 -13.32 -4.81
CA ASN A 291 -3.73 -13.45 -3.44
C ASN A 291 -3.80 -12.08 -2.73
N TYR A 292 -4.63 -11.97 -1.70
CA TYR A 292 -4.83 -10.76 -0.90
C TYR A 292 -3.60 -10.35 -0.09
N GLU A 293 -2.74 -11.30 0.30
CA GLU A 293 -1.44 -11.00 0.94
C GLU A 293 -0.55 -10.14 0.05
N THR A 294 -0.41 -10.55 -1.21
CA THR A 294 0.36 -9.78 -2.17
C THR A 294 -0.28 -8.42 -2.38
N ARG A 295 -1.60 -8.29 -2.24
CA ARG A 295 -2.31 -7.00 -2.34
C ARG A 295 -2.09 -6.12 -1.12
N ILE A 296 -2.25 -6.61 0.10
CA ILE A 296 -2.03 -5.80 1.30
C ILE A 296 -0.56 -5.39 1.37
N ALA A 297 0.37 -6.33 1.25
CA ALA A 297 1.80 -6.04 1.26
C ALA A 297 2.26 -5.11 0.11
N SER A 298 1.70 -5.25 -1.11
CA SER A 298 2.07 -4.34 -2.22
C SER A 298 1.37 -2.99 -2.19
N TYR A 299 0.16 -2.88 -1.63
CA TYR A 299 -0.64 -1.65 -1.72
C TYR A 299 -0.66 -0.82 -0.46
N THR A 300 -0.66 -1.42 0.73
CA THR A 300 -0.59 -0.62 1.97
C THR A 300 0.83 -0.23 2.27
N ARG A 301 1.85 -0.96 1.79
CA ARG A 301 3.29 -0.72 2.01
C ARG A 301 3.64 -0.38 3.47
N THR A 302 2.79 -0.80 4.38
CA THR A 302 3.21 -1.04 5.73
C THR A 302 4.12 -2.24 5.56
N ASN A 303 5.44 -2.09 5.77
CA ASN A 303 6.36 -3.23 5.94
C ASN A 303 5.99 -3.97 7.25
N PHE A 304 4.69 -4.15 7.45
CA PHE A 304 4.06 -4.74 8.60
C PHE A 304 4.07 -6.21 8.32
N ASP A 305 5.21 -6.77 8.61
CA ASP A 305 5.41 -8.19 8.60
C ASP A 305 4.82 -8.73 9.90
N PHE A 306 3.72 -9.47 9.79
CA PHE A 306 3.04 -10.02 10.97
C PHE A 306 3.94 -10.98 11.75
N GLU A 307 4.97 -11.56 11.14
CA GLU A 307 5.93 -12.41 11.82
C GLU A 307 6.91 -11.59 12.67
N THR A 308 7.35 -10.43 12.17
CA THR A 308 8.31 -9.58 12.92
C THR A 308 7.63 -8.55 13.80
N VAL A 309 6.38 -8.17 13.52
CA VAL A 309 5.69 -7.08 14.21
C VAL A 309 5.45 -7.38 15.68
N GLU A 310 5.30 -8.66 16.06
CA GLU A 310 5.25 -9.04 17.48
C GLU A 310 6.54 -8.60 18.20
N TYR A 311 7.70 -8.90 17.62
CA TYR A 311 8.99 -8.54 18.19
C TYR A 311 9.30 -7.05 18.08
N GLU A 312 8.90 -6.39 16.99
CA GLU A 312 8.97 -4.93 16.90
C GLU A 312 8.09 -4.25 17.97
N THR A 313 6.91 -4.80 18.24
CA THR A 313 6.02 -4.34 19.32
C THR A 313 6.68 -4.49 20.68
N PHE A 314 7.34 -5.63 20.94
CA PHE A 314 8.12 -5.81 22.17
C PHE A 314 9.25 -4.80 22.29
N LEU A 315 9.97 -4.50 21.20
CA LEU A 315 11.07 -3.53 21.21
C LEU A 315 10.55 -2.13 21.54
N LYS A 316 9.45 -1.72 20.89
CA LYS A 316 8.77 -0.44 21.16
C LYS A 316 8.27 -0.33 22.60
N MET A 317 7.68 -1.40 23.14
CA MET A 317 7.31 -1.46 24.56
C MET A 317 8.52 -1.32 25.48
N GLY A 318 9.63 -1.98 25.16
CA GLY A 318 10.88 -1.87 25.90
C GLY A 318 11.39 -0.42 25.96
N HIS A 319 11.44 0.26 24.81
CA HIS A 319 11.85 1.68 24.74
C HIS A 319 10.92 2.60 25.56
N LEU A 320 9.60 2.43 25.44
CA LEU A 320 8.63 3.22 26.21
C LEU A 320 8.77 2.98 27.72
N LEU A 321 9.00 1.73 28.13
CA LEU A 321 9.20 1.41 29.54
C LEU A 321 10.51 2.01 30.07
N ILE A 322 11.57 2.05 29.26
CA ILE A 322 12.81 2.77 29.61
C ILE A 322 12.53 4.27 29.79
N SER A 323 11.81 4.92 28.87
CA SER A 323 11.52 6.36 28.97
C SER A 323 10.62 6.70 30.17
N LEU A 324 9.84 5.74 30.65
CA LEU A 324 9.02 5.83 31.87
C LEU A 324 9.78 5.42 33.14
N ASN A 325 11.11 5.22 33.09
CA ASN A 325 11.95 4.74 34.20
C ASN A 325 11.53 3.38 34.79
N ARG A 326 10.84 2.54 34.01
CA ARG A 326 10.37 1.19 34.39
C ARG A 326 11.34 0.12 33.89
N HIS A 327 12.59 0.20 34.31
CA HIS A 327 13.68 -0.61 33.76
C HIS A 327 13.47 -2.13 33.91
N GLY A 328 12.90 -2.60 35.03
CA GLY A 328 12.66 -4.04 35.24
C GLY A 328 11.60 -4.61 34.28
N ASP A 329 10.55 -3.84 34.00
CA ASP A 329 9.53 -4.25 33.02
C ASP A 329 10.12 -4.23 31.59
N ALA A 330 10.95 -3.22 31.28
CA ALA A 330 11.61 -3.11 29.99
C ALA A 330 12.54 -4.30 29.71
N GLU A 331 13.33 -4.70 30.71
CA GLU A 331 14.25 -5.83 30.64
C GLU A 331 13.55 -7.12 30.23
N TYR A 332 12.38 -7.41 30.82
CA TYR A 332 11.57 -8.58 30.48
C TYR A 332 11.20 -8.64 28.98
N TRP A 333 10.67 -7.55 28.42
CA TRP A 333 10.24 -7.52 27.02
C TRP A 333 11.41 -7.59 26.05
N LEU A 334 12.51 -6.91 26.36
CA LEU A 334 13.71 -6.95 25.53
C LEU A 334 14.36 -8.34 25.54
N TRP A 335 14.35 -9.04 26.69
CA TRP A 335 14.87 -10.39 26.79
C TRP A 335 14.09 -11.40 25.95
N LEU A 336 12.75 -11.29 25.90
CA LEU A 336 11.90 -12.12 25.04
C LEU A 336 12.30 -12.03 23.56
N ILE A 337 12.72 -10.85 23.08
CA ILE A 337 13.19 -10.68 21.70
C ILE A 337 14.51 -11.42 21.48
N VAL A 338 15.45 -11.25 22.41
CA VAL A 338 16.79 -11.85 22.31
C VAL A 338 16.74 -13.37 22.32
N ASP A 339 15.86 -13.95 23.14
CA ASP A 339 15.65 -15.39 23.25
C ASP A 339 14.96 -15.97 22.00
N ALA A 340 13.91 -15.29 21.51
CA ALA A 340 13.11 -15.79 20.40
C ALA A 340 13.81 -15.69 19.03
N ILE A 341 14.55 -14.61 18.76
CA ILE A 341 15.15 -14.33 17.44
C ILE A 341 16.62 -13.85 17.53
N PRO A 342 17.55 -14.67 18.08
CA PRO A 342 18.89 -14.26 18.52
C PRO A 342 19.85 -13.72 17.44
N GLY A 343 19.52 -13.86 16.15
CA GLY A 343 20.32 -13.36 15.02
C GLY A 343 19.70 -12.19 14.26
N SER A 344 18.56 -11.68 14.71
CA SER A 344 17.88 -10.57 14.04
C SER A 344 18.47 -9.21 14.43
N ARG A 345 18.32 -8.22 13.55
CA ARG A 345 18.64 -6.81 13.87
C ARG A 345 17.87 -6.32 15.11
N THR A 346 16.60 -6.70 15.25
CA THR A 346 15.75 -6.35 16.40
C THR A 346 16.33 -6.91 17.71
N ALA A 347 16.88 -8.12 17.70
CA ALA A 347 17.56 -8.70 18.86
C ALA A 347 18.89 -8.00 19.19
N GLU A 348 19.64 -7.56 18.17
CA GLU A 348 20.85 -6.76 18.41
C GLU A 348 20.53 -5.40 19.05
N GLU A 349 19.49 -4.72 18.56
CA GLU A 349 18.98 -3.48 19.15
C GLU A 349 18.53 -3.71 20.61
N ALA A 350 17.76 -4.78 20.87
CA ALA A 350 17.36 -5.15 22.23
C ALA A 350 18.55 -5.41 23.17
N ARG A 351 19.61 -6.09 22.70
CA ARG A 351 20.85 -6.31 23.49
C ARG A 351 21.58 -5.01 23.81
N LEU A 352 21.52 -4.01 22.92
CA LEU A 352 22.13 -2.70 23.18
C LEU A 352 21.37 -1.98 24.30
N GLU A 353 20.04 -1.99 24.27
CA GLU A 353 19.23 -1.38 25.31
C GLU A 353 19.34 -2.10 26.66
N LEU A 354 19.38 -3.44 26.67
CA LEU A 354 19.64 -4.22 27.89
C LEU A 354 20.96 -3.82 28.56
N ARG A 355 22.04 -3.66 27.77
CA ARG A 355 23.34 -3.19 28.29
C ARG A 355 23.26 -1.77 28.86
N ARG A 356 22.45 -0.88 28.26
CA ARG A 356 22.21 0.47 28.79
C ARG A 356 21.47 0.40 30.13
N ILE A 357 20.41 -0.40 30.23
CA ILE A 357 19.67 -0.62 31.49
C ILE A 357 20.63 -1.10 32.59
N GLU A 358 21.45 -2.12 32.31
CA GLU A 358 22.42 -2.63 33.27
C GLU A 358 23.42 -1.55 33.74
N SER A 359 23.86 -0.68 32.82
CA SER A 359 24.80 0.40 33.17
C SER A 359 24.17 1.44 34.10
N VAL A 360 22.90 1.80 33.88
CA VAL A 360 22.13 2.71 34.73
C VAL A 360 21.91 2.11 36.11
N GLN A 361 21.49 0.84 36.17
CA GLN A 361 21.27 0.13 37.43
C GLN A 361 22.56 -0.08 38.23
N ARG A 362 23.71 -0.27 37.57
CA ARG A 362 25.01 -0.32 38.25
C ARG A 362 25.42 1.03 38.81
N GLY A 363 25.14 2.12 38.08
CA GLY A 363 25.36 3.49 38.56
C GLY A 363 24.57 3.79 39.83
N THR A 364 23.26 3.56 39.81
CA THR A 364 22.40 3.82 40.97
C THR A 364 22.80 3.01 42.20
N ARG A 365 23.17 1.72 42.04
CA ARG A 365 23.68 0.90 43.15
C ARG A 365 25.00 1.41 43.72
N ASN A 366 25.87 1.99 42.89
CA ASN A 366 27.12 2.57 43.37
C ASN A 366 26.87 3.87 44.14
N ASP A 367 25.93 4.70 43.67
CA ASP A 367 25.55 5.94 44.35
C ASP A 367 24.86 5.66 45.70
N GLU A 368 23.97 4.67 45.75
CA GLU A 368 23.36 4.18 47.00
C GLU A 368 24.42 3.70 47.99
N ARG A 369 25.37 2.88 47.54
CA ARG A 369 26.49 2.42 48.40
C ARG A 369 27.39 3.56 48.86
N GLN A 370 27.65 4.56 48.02
CA GLN A 370 28.45 5.72 48.41
C GLN A 370 27.73 6.56 49.47
N ASN A 371 26.42 6.76 49.31
CA ASN A 371 25.58 7.46 50.28
C ASN A 371 25.52 6.70 51.62
N GLU A 372 25.37 5.37 51.60
CA GLU A 372 25.42 4.55 52.82
C GLU A 372 26.75 4.71 53.57
N VAL A 373 27.88 4.65 52.84
CA VAL A 373 29.21 4.86 53.44
C VAL A 373 29.40 6.29 53.97
N GLU A 374 28.81 7.30 53.33
CA GLU A 374 28.88 8.69 53.81
C GLU A 374 28.04 8.89 55.07
N VAL A 375 26.85 8.29 55.15
CA VAL A 375 25.99 8.31 56.34
C VAL A 375 26.68 7.61 57.52
N GLU A 376 27.25 6.41 57.31
CA GLU A 376 28.01 5.70 58.35
C GLU A 376 29.24 6.51 58.83
N ARG A 377 29.90 7.26 57.95
CA ARG A 377 31.00 8.15 58.33
C ARG A 377 30.53 9.33 59.17
N LYS A 378 29.39 9.93 58.85
CA LYS A 378 28.82 11.05 59.63
C LYS A 378 28.39 10.60 61.02
N GLU A 379 27.74 9.44 61.15
CA GLU A 379 27.36 8.88 62.46
C GLU A 379 28.57 8.57 63.36
N LYS A 380 29.71 8.17 62.79
CA LYS A 380 30.93 7.89 63.59
C LYS A 380 31.67 9.14 64.09
N VAL A 381 31.36 10.34 63.60
CA VAL A 381 32.10 11.58 63.94
C VAL A 381 31.43 12.38 65.09
N GLU A 382 30.22 12.02 65.53
CA GLU A 382 29.48 12.76 66.57
C GLU A 382 29.65 12.26 68.02
N ILE A 383 30.68 11.46 68.32
CA ILE A 383 31.08 11.17 69.71
C ILE A 383 32.31 12.01 70.06
N ILE A 384 32.12 13.32 70.23
CA ILE A 384 33.12 14.18 70.88
C ILE A 384 32.65 14.34 72.33
N HIS A 385 33.39 13.74 73.25
CA HIS A 385 33.21 13.95 74.68
C HIS A 385 33.31 15.45 74.99
N PHE A 386 32.24 16.03 75.53
CA PHE A 386 32.32 17.24 76.34
C PHE A 386 32.73 16.79 77.74
N GLU A 387 34.01 17.01 78.08
CA GLU A 387 34.49 17.05 79.48
C GLU A 387 34.34 18.46 80.07
#